data_AF-A0A2U8PEQ5-F1
#
_entry.id   AF-A0A2U8PEQ5-F1
#
_cell.length_a   1.000
_cell.length_b   1.000
_cell.length_c   1.000
_cell.angle_alpha   90.00
_cell.angle_beta   90.00
_cell.angle_gamma   90.00
#
_symmetry.space_group_name_H-M   'P 1'
#
loop_
_entity.id
_entity.type
_entity.pdbx_description
1 polymer ?
#
loop_
_entity_poly.entity_id
_entity_poly.type
_entity_poly.pdbx_seq_one_letter_code
_entity_poly.pdbx_strand_id
1 'polypeptide(L)'
;MGRQAALPPSLPPRLIGRDAAAAYISVSPNTFDKMVEEGRMPRPRVLVQRRLAWDVRELDAAVDSLPHRGEEETIAADQGWG
;
A
#
# COMPACT_ATOMS: atom_id res chain seq x y z
N MET A 1 -14.39 25.79 6.19
CA MET A 1 -14.39 24.33 6.44
C MET A 1 -15.66 23.76 5.87
N GLY A 2 -15.59 23.03 4.76
CA GLY A 2 -16.79 22.47 4.16
C GLY A 2 -16.45 21.40 3.14
N ARG A 3 -17.29 20.36 3.14
CA ARG A 3 -17.41 19.24 2.18
C ARG A 3 -16.66 17.94 2.53
N GLN A 4 -17.08 17.27 3.59
CA GLN A 4 -17.10 15.80 3.59
C GLN A 4 -18.10 15.33 4.67
N ALA A 5 -19.38 15.21 4.33
CA ALA A 5 -20.37 14.60 5.22
C ALA A 5 -21.40 13.77 4.44
N ALA A 6 -21.00 13.17 3.32
CA ALA A 6 -21.86 12.23 2.60
C ALA A 6 -21.87 10.83 3.26
N LEU A 7 -20.91 10.55 4.15
CA LEU A 7 -20.75 9.25 4.79
C LEU A 7 -20.88 9.38 6.32
N PRO A 8 -21.45 8.37 7.00
CA PRO A 8 -21.45 8.31 8.45
C PRO A 8 -20.02 8.34 9.01
N PRO A 9 -19.78 8.97 10.18
CA PRO A 9 -18.46 8.97 10.83
C PRO A 9 -17.91 7.57 11.13
N SER A 10 -18.80 6.57 11.24
CA SER A 10 -18.46 5.17 11.50
C SER A 10 -18.00 4.39 10.26
N LEU A 11 -18.04 4.98 9.06
CA LEU A 11 -17.62 4.31 7.84
C LEU A 11 -16.15 4.68 7.54
N PRO A 12 -15.18 3.79 7.85
CA PRO A 12 -13.79 4.06 7.52
C PRO A 12 -13.63 4.16 5.99
N PRO A 13 -12.77 5.08 5.51
CA PRO A 13 -12.53 5.23 4.08
C PRO A 13 -11.85 3.98 3.52
N ARG A 14 -12.41 3.40 2.46
CA ARG A 14 -11.79 2.26 1.75
C ARG A 14 -10.64 2.69 0.85
N LEU A 15 -10.74 3.87 0.23
CA LEU A 15 -9.73 4.41 -0.68
C LEU A 15 -9.05 5.59 0.00
N ILE A 16 -7.74 5.50 0.18
CA ILE A 16 -6.93 6.51 0.88
C ILE A 16 -5.83 7.08 -0.02
N GLY A 17 -5.42 8.32 0.24
CA GLY A 17 -4.33 8.96 -0.50
C GLY A 17 -2.95 8.48 -0.05
N ARG A 18 -1.91 8.86 -0.78
CA ARG A 18 -0.51 8.46 -0.54
C ARG A 18 -0.07 8.64 0.91
N ASP A 19 -0.24 9.83 1.47
CA ASP A 19 0.24 10.12 2.82
C ASP A 19 -0.50 9.31 3.90
N ALA A 20 -1.80 9.07 3.69
CA ALA A 20 -2.60 8.22 4.56
C ALA A 20 -2.21 6.75 4.43
N ALA A 21 -1.90 6.26 3.22
CA ALA A 21 -1.42 4.89 2.99
C ALA A 21 -0.05 4.65 3.65
N ALA A 22 0.86 5.61 3.54
CA ALA A 22 2.16 5.55 4.21
C ALA A 22 2.01 5.53 5.74
N ALA A 23 1.16 6.40 6.29
CA ALA A 23 0.85 6.42 7.72
C ALA A 23 0.19 5.11 8.18
N TYR A 24 -0.71 4.54 7.37
CA TYR A 24 -1.41 3.29 7.68
C TYR A 24 -0.44 2.13 7.94
N ILE A 25 0.62 2.02 7.14
CA ILE A 25 1.65 0.99 7.30
C ILE A 25 2.86 1.44 8.13
N SER A 26 2.76 2.58 8.82
CA SER A 26 3.80 3.13 9.72
C SER A 26 5.14 3.49 9.05
N VAL A 27 5.12 4.08 7.84
CA VAL A 27 6.33 4.54 7.14
C VAL A 27 6.21 5.98 6.64
N SER A 28 7.33 6.59 6.25
CA SER A 28 7.32 7.89 5.57
C SER A 28 6.74 7.76 4.15
N PRO A 29 6.13 8.81 3.58
CA PRO A 29 5.60 8.73 2.22
C PRO A 29 6.64 8.38 1.15
N ASN A 30 7.89 8.83 1.32
CA ASN A 30 8.97 8.49 0.39
C ASN A 30 9.40 7.02 0.54
N THR A 31 9.36 6.47 1.76
CA THR A 31 9.60 5.03 1.97
C THR A 31 8.47 4.21 1.35
N PHE A 32 7.23 4.66 1.48
CA PHE A 32 6.08 4.01 0.86
C PHE A 32 6.23 3.93 -0.67
N ASP A 33 6.62 5.02 -1.33
CA ASP A 33 6.85 5.00 -2.78
C ASP A 33 7.90 3.96 -3.18
N LYS A 34 9.02 3.88 -2.45
CA LYS A 34 10.04 2.85 -2.68
C LYS A 34 9.48 1.44 -2.51
N MET A 35 8.67 1.19 -1.49
CA MET A 35 8.03 -0.11 -1.30
C MET A 35 7.07 -0.45 -2.44
N VAL A 36 6.40 0.54 -3.05
CA VAL A 36 5.55 0.34 -4.23
C VAL A 36 6.41 0.04 -5.48
N GLU A 37 7.53 0.75 -5.64
CA GLU A 37 8.49 0.50 -6.73
C GLU A 37 9.11 -0.91 -6.63
N GLU A 38 9.46 -1.33 -5.42
CA GLU A 38 10.00 -2.66 -5.10
C GLU A 38 8.93 -3.77 -5.15
N GLY A 39 7.66 -3.44 -5.36
CA GLY A 39 6.56 -4.41 -5.42
C GLY A 39 6.13 -4.98 -4.07
N ARG A 40 6.65 -4.45 -2.96
CA ARG A 40 6.24 -4.80 -1.59
C ARG A 40 4.88 -4.23 -1.22
N MET A 41 4.46 -3.15 -1.87
CA MET A 41 3.16 -2.50 -1.68
C MET A 41 2.42 -2.36 -3.02
N PRO A 42 1.08 -2.35 -3.02
CA PRO A 42 0.30 -2.28 -4.24
C PRO A 42 0.46 -0.93 -4.95
N ARG A 43 0.38 -0.96 -6.28
CA ARG A 43 0.31 0.26 -7.10
C ARG A 43 -1.03 0.99 -6.88
N PRO A 44 -1.06 2.32 -6.98
CA PRO A 44 -2.30 3.07 -6.79
C PRO A 44 -3.36 2.71 -7.85
N ARG A 45 -4.62 2.76 -7.42
CA ARG A 45 -5.79 2.81 -8.29
C ARG A 45 -5.92 4.22 -8.89
N VAL A 46 -6.20 4.29 -10.19
CA VAL A 46 -6.49 5.54 -10.89
C VAL A 46 -7.99 5.82 -10.81
N LEU A 47 -8.42 6.80 -10.01
CA LEU A 47 -9.83 7.19 -9.90
C LEU A 47 -10.23 8.14 -11.03
N VAL A 48 -9.35 9.08 -11.36
CA VAL A 48 -9.37 9.96 -12.53
C VAL A 48 -7.92 10.34 -12.89
N GLN A 49 -7.68 11.00 -14.03
CA GLN A 49 -6.36 11.31 -14.58
C GLN A 49 -5.30 11.80 -13.56
N ARG A 50 -5.69 12.62 -12.57
CA ARG A 50 -4.77 13.20 -11.56
C ARG A 50 -5.07 12.75 -10.12
N ARG A 51 -5.97 11.79 -9.93
CA ARG A 51 -6.37 11.32 -8.59
C ARG A 51 -6.09 9.84 -8.44
N LEU A 52 -5.08 9.57 -7.63
CA LEU A 52 -4.64 8.24 -7.24
C LEU A 52 -5.12 7.93 -5.83
N ALA A 53 -5.45 6.67 -5.57
CA ALA A 53 -5.78 6.18 -4.23
C ALA A 53 -5.38 4.72 -4.07
N TRP A 54 -5.16 4.30 -2.83
CA TRP A 54 -4.88 2.92 -2.46
C TRP A 54 -6.08 2.32 -1.75
N ASP A 55 -6.41 1.06 -2.08
CA ASP A 55 -7.43 0.30 -1.36
C ASP A 55 -6.82 -0.24 -0.07
N VAL A 56 -7.43 0.08 1.07
CA VAL A 56 -7.01 -0.39 2.39
C VAL A 56 -6.90 -1.92 2.43
N ARG A 57 -7.79 -2.63 1.74
CA ARG A 57 -7.76 -4.12 1.73
C ARG A 57 -6.55 -4.67 0.97
N GLU A 58 -6.10 -3.98 -0.07
CA GLU A 58 -4.89 -4.38 -0.80
C GLU A 58 -3.64 -4.08 0.04
N LEU A 59 -3.67 -2.99 0.80
CA LEU A 59 -2.62 -2.69 1.77
C LEU A 59 -2.57 -3.74 2.87
N ASP A 60 -3.71 -4.14 3.44
CA ASP A 60 -3.79 -5.21 4.44
C ASP A 60 -3.17 -6.51 3.92
N ALA A 61 -3.60 -6.96 2.73
CA ALA A 61 -3.07 -8.17 2.12
C ALA A 61 -1.56 -8.10 1.84
N ALA A 62 -1.06 -6.92 1.44
CA ALA A 62 0.37 -6.72 1.23
C ALA A 62 1.15 -6.71 2.55
N VAL A 63 0.60 -6.12 3.61
CA VAL A 63 1.17 -6.14 4.96
C VAL A 63 1.24 -7.56 5.51
N ASP A 64 0.17 -8.35 5.35
CA ASP A 64 0.12 -9.76 5.76
C ASP A 64 1.17 -10.62 5.03
N SER A 65 1.60 -10.19 3.85
CA SER A 65 2.61 -10.87 3.03
C SER A 65 4.04 -10.38 3.29
N LEU A 66 4.25 -9.35 4.12
CA LEU A 66 5.59 -8.87 4.42
C LEU A 66 6.34 -9.92 5.24
N PRO A 67 7.63 -10.19 4.92
CA PRO A 67 8.43 -11.13 5.70
C PRO A 67 8.62 -10.60 7.13
N HIS A 68 8.67 -11.50 8.09
CA HIS A 68 9.18 -11.14 9.40
C HIS A 68 10.70 -10.95 9.34
N ARG A 69 11.25 -10.23 10.33
CA ARG A 69 12.69 -10.03 10.46
C ARG A 69 13.38 -11.39 10.52
N GLY A 70 14.26 -11.66 9.56
CA GLY A 70 15.01 -12.92 9.45
C GLY A 70 14.44 -13.93 8.46
N GLU A 71 13.31 -13.64 7.80
CA GLU A 71 12.68 -14.48 6.77
C GLU A 71 12.95 -13.97 5.34
N GLU A 72 13.91 -13.06 5.16
CA GLU A 72 14.17 -12.37 3.87
C GLU A 72 14.77 -13.27 2.77
N GLU A 73 14.96 -14.56 3.02
CA GLU A 73 15.77 -15.47 2.21
C GLU A 73 14.98 -16.72 1.79
N THR A 74 14.46 -16.76 0.56
CA THR A 74 14.23 -17.99 -0.27
C THR A 74 13.50 -17.75 -1.61
N ILE A 75 13.78 -16.66 -2.35
CA ILE A 75 13.29 -16.54 -3.76
C ILE A 75 14.41 -16.07 -4.71
N ALA A 76 15.60 -16.64 -4.56
CA ALA A 76 16.70 -16.45 -5.52
C ALA A 76 17.41 -17.77 -5.88
N ALA A 77 16.73 -18.92 -5.72
CA ALA A 77 17.27 -20.24 -6.03
C ALA A 77 16.43 -20.99 -7.07
N ASP A 78 16.01 -20.30 -8.13
CA ASP A 78 15.63 -20.93 -9.40
C ASP A 78 16.31 -20.22 -10.57
N GLN A 79 17.64 -20.08 -10.47
CA GLN A 79 18.47 -19.92 -11.67
C GLN A 79 18.90 -21.33 -12.06
N GLY A 80 18.05 -21.98 -12.87
CA GLY A 80 18.38 -23.22 -13.53
C GLY A 80 19.69 -23.06 -14.31
N TRP A 81 20.72 -23.78 -13.90
CA TRP A 81 21.87 -24.08 -14.74
C TRP A 81 21.47 -25.24 -15.64
N GLY A 82 21.20 -24.93 -16.90
CA GLY A 82 21.07 -25.89 -18.00
C GLY A 82 21.97 -25.47 -19.16
#